data_AF-A0A7W7FWH5-F1
#
_entry.id   AF-A0A7W7FWH5-F1
#
_cell.length_a   1.000
_cell.length_b   1.000
_cell.length_c   1.000
_cell.angle_alpha   90.00
_cell.angle_beta   90.00
_cell.angle_gamma   90.00
#
_symmetry.space_group_name_H-M   'P 1'
#
loop_
_entity.id
_entity.type
_entity.pdbx_description
1 polymer ?
#
loop_
_entity_poly.entity_id
_entity_poly.type
_entity_poly.pdbx_seq_one_letter_code
_entity_poly.pdbx_strand_id
1 'polypeptide(L)'
;MSEAHLNMLLTDVMTRLTEVGREFADGWGKQQGNIDSHESGIGGDRLAAAFLPNYREAGEPLRQSAAVMSSICAACAGTGTRSAQDYAGADQDAARRFAQAGGGRDGDR
;
A
#
# COMPACT_ATOMS: atom_id res chain seq x y z
N MET A 1 5.88 -7.94 -25.12
CA MET A 1 6.30 -7.70 -23.73
C MET A 1 6.52 -9.06 -23.09
N SER A 2 7.71 -9.36 -22.57
CA SER A 2 8.00 -10.66 -21.97
C SER A 2 7.41 -10.77 -20.56
N GLU A 3 7.16 -12.00 -20.10
CA GLU A 3 6.68 -12.30 -18.74
C GLU A 3 7.59 -11.68 -17.66
N ALA A 4 8.91 -11.75 -17.86
CA ALA A 4 9.89 -11.10 -17.00
C ALA A 4 9.69 -9.58 -16.90
N HIS A 5 9.27 -8.93 -18.00
CA HIS A 5 9.02 -7.49 -18.03
C HIS A 5 7.72 -7.13 -17.27
N LEU A 6 6.69 -7.96 -17.38
CA LEU A 6 5.44 -7.79 -16.63
C LEU A 6 5.67 -7.95 -15.12
N ASN A 7 6.45 -8.96 -14.72
CA ASN A 7 6.75 -9.22 -13.31
C ASN A 7 7.61 -8.11 -12.68
N MET A 8 8.56 -7.57 -13.45
CA MET A 8 9.35 -6.40 -13.06
C MET A 8 8.45 -5.18 -12.83
N LEU A 9 7.56 -4.86 -13.79
CA LEU A 9 6.63 -3.72 -13.66
C LEU A 9 5.70 -3.87 -12.45
N LEU A 10 5.20 -5.07 -12.18
CA LEU A 10 4.31 -5.32 -11.05
C LEU A 10 5.05 -5.18 -9.71
N THR A 11 6.28 -5.67 -9.63
CA THR A 11 7.16 -5.51 -8.46
C THR A 11 7.45 -4.03 -8.20
N ASP A 12 7.75 -3.26 -9.25
CA ASP A 12 8.00 -1.83 -9.15
C ASP A 12 6.76 -1.06 -8.66
N VAL A 13 5.57 -1.40 -9.18
CA VAL A 13 4.31 -0.76 -8.76
C VAL A 13 4.01 -1.04 -7.28
N MET A 14 4.18 -2.29 -6.82
CA MET A 14 3.92 -2.64 -5.41
C MET A 14 4.96 -2.03 -4.46
N THR A 15 6.21 -1.95 -4.91
CA THR A 15 7.28 -1.24 -4.18
C THR A 15 6.93 0.23 -4.05
N ARG A 16 6.55 0.88 -5.15
CA ARG A 16 6.18 2.30 -5.15
C ARG A 16 4.95 2.57 -4.29
N LEU A 17 3.97 1.68 -4.29
CA LEU A 17 2.79 1.81 -3.43
C LEU A 17 3.16 1.76 -1.94
N THR A 18 4.13 0.92 -1.58
CA THR A 18 4.68 0.84 -0.21
C THR A 18 5.42 2.13 0.16
N GLU A 19 6.22 2.67 -0.75
CA GLU A 19 6.94 3.93 -0.56
C GLU A 19 5.98 5.10 -0.36
N VAL A 20 4.95 5.22 -1.22
CA VAL A 20 3.91 6.26 -1.10
C VAL A 20 3.19 6.17 0.25
N GLY A 21 2.89 4.95 0.72
CA GLY A 21 2.30 4.76 2.05
C GLY A 21 3.20 5.29 3.18
N ARG A 22 4.51 5.06 3.09
CA ARG A 22 5.50 5.57 4.06
C ARG A 22 5.66 7.10 3.98
N GLU A 23 5.81 7.63 2.77
CA GLU A 23 5.89 9.08 2.52
C GLU A 23 4.66 9.80 3.10
N PHE A 24 3.47 9.21 2.92
CA PHE A 24 2.24 9.70 3.52
C PHE A 24 2.28 9.65 5.05
N ALA A 25 2.69 8.52 5.64
CA ALA A 25 2.77 8.35 7.10
C ALA A 25 3.70 9.39 7.74
N ASP A 26 4.89 9.59 7.15
CA ASP A 26 5.87 10.55 7.62
C ASP A 26 5.36 11.99 7.49
N GLY A 27 4.72 12.30 6.36
CA GLY A 27 4.09 13.61 6.13
C GLY A 27 2.97 13.89 7.12
N TRP A 28 2.08 12.92 7.32
CA TRP A 28 0.98 13.02 8.27
C TRP A 28 1.48 13.16 9.71
N GLY A 29 2.47 12.37 10.14
CA GLY A 29 3.04 12.46 11.49
C GLY A 29 3.61 13.84 11.81
N LYS A 30 4.28 14.47 10.84
CA LYS A 30 4.75 15.86 10.98
C LYS A 30 3.59 16.84 11.15
N GLN A 31 2.54 16.72 10.33
CA GLN A 31 1.37 17.60 10.44
C GLN A 31 0.60 17.38 11.74
N GLN A 32 0.47 16.14 12.19
CA GLN A 32 -0.14 15.82 13.47
C GLN A 32 0.61 16.48 14.62
N GLY A 33 1.95 16.40 14.63
CA GLY A 33 2.79 17.10 15.61
C GLY A 33 2.60 18.63 15.58
N ASN A 34 2.48 19.22 14.39
CA ASN A 34 2.20 20.66 14.25
C ASN A 34 0.83 21.02 14.84
N ILE A 35 -0.22 20.24 14.52
CA ILE A 35 -1.57 20.48 15.04
C ILE A 35 -1.55 20.37 16.57
N ASP A 36 -0.96 19.32 17.13
CA ASP A 36 -0.92 19.10 18.57
C ASP A 36 -0.15 20.23 19.28
N SER A 37 0.94 20.73 18.68
CA SER A 37 1.66 21.90 19.17
C SER A 37 0.81 23.18 19.16
N HIS A 38 0.04 23.42 18.10
CA HIS A 38 -0.85 24.59 18.01
C HIS A 38 -2.02 24.49 19.00
N GLU A 39 -2.64 23.31 19.14
CA GLU A 39 -3.71 23.07 20.10
C GLU A 39 -3.23 23.24 21.55
N SER A 40 -1.99 22.85 21.87
CA SER A 40 -1.42 23.12 23.19
C SER A 40 -1.26 24.62 23.46
N GLY A 41 -0.93 25.42 22.44
CA GLY A 41 -0.84 26.88 22.57
C GLY A 41 -2.20 27.55 22.80
N ILE A 42 -3.27 26.97 22.22
CA ILE A 42 -4.65 27.42 22.41
C ILE A 42 -5.10 27.31 23.88
N GLY A 43 -4.58 26.34 24.64
CA GLY A 43 -4.93 26.16 26.06
C GLY A 43 -4.64 27.37 26.96
N GLY A 44 -3.77 28.29 26.52
CA GLY A 44 -3.50 29.55 27.22
C GLY A 44 -4.56 30.65 26.99
N ASP A 45 -5.34 30.56 25.92
CA ASP A 45 -6.42 31.51 25.58
C ASP A 45 -7.78 30.90 25.92
N ARG A 46 -8.47 31.48 26.91
CA ARG A 46 -9.76 30.98 27.39
C ARG A 46 -10.85 30.94 26.31
N LEU A 47 -10.84 31.88 25.37
CA LEU A 47 -11.82 31.90 24.29
C LEU A 47 -11.52 30.78 23.29
N ALA A 48 -10.27 30.69 22.85
CA ALA A 48 -9.87 29.65 21.89
C ALA A 48 -10.01 28.23 22.49
N ALA A 49 -9.68 28.05 23.78
CA ALA A 49 -9.88 26.78 24.49
C ALA A 49 -11.34 26.33 24.55
N ALA A 50 -12.30 27.27 24.58
CA ALA A 50 -13.73 26.95 24.58
C ALA A 50 -14.22 26.39 23.22
N PHE A 51 -13.58 26.78 22.11
CA PHE A 51 -13.93 26.29 20.76
C PHE A 51 -13.13 25.06 20.33
N LEU A 52 -12.00 24.77 20.98
CA LEU A 52 -11.12 23.65 20.64
C LEU A 52 -11.84 22.29 20.51
N PRO A 53 -12.81 21.92 21.38
CA PRO A 53 -13.54 20.66 21.23
C PRO A 53 -14.29 20.54 19.90
N ASN A 54 -14.92 21.63 19.43
CA ASN A 54 -15.67 21.63 18.16
C ASN A 54 -14.74 21.40 16.97
N TYR A 55 -13.54 22.00 17.00
CA TYR A 55 -12.53 21.79 15.97
C TYR A 55 -11.98 20.37 15.99
N ARG A 56 -11.72 19.80 17.18
CA ARG A 56 -11.26 18.42 17.33
C ARG A 56 -12.28 17.43 16.80
N GLU A 57 -13.55 17.60 17.18
CA GLU A 57 -14.63 16.74 16.71
C GLU A 57 -14.75 16.75 15.19
N ALA A 58 -14.69 17.93 14.57
CA ALA A 58 -14.73 18.06 13.12
C ALA A 58 -13.50 17.44 12.41
N GLY A 59 -12.33 17.50 13.04
CA GLY A 59 -11.06 16.98 12.50
C GLY A 59 -10.81 15.48 12.77
N GLU A 60 -11.50 14.89 13.74
CA GLU A 60 -11.28 13.52 14.18
C GLU A 60 -11.43 12.48 13.04
N PRO A 61 -12.42 12.56 12.14
CA PRO A 61 -12.52 11.62 11.02
C PRO A 61 -11.30 11.65 10.10
N LEU A 62 -10.71 12.84 9.89
CA LEU A 62 -9.49 12.99 9.09
C LEU A 62 -8.31 12.33 9.78
N ARG A 63 -8.14 12.55 11.10
CA ARG A 63 -7.06 11.94 11.89
C ARG A 63 -7.14 10.41 11.86
N GLN A 64 -8.33 9.85 12.04
CA GLN A 64 -8.56 8.40 11.99
C GLN A 64 -8.27 7.82 10.61
N SER A 65 -8.74 8.48 9.55
CA SER A 65 -8.53 8.03 8.17
C SER A 65 -7.05 8.06 7.78
N ALA A 66 -6.34 9.12 8.18
CA ALA A 66 -4.91 9.25 7.92
C ALA A 66 -4.08 8.20 8.69
N ALA A 67 -4.47 7.88 9.93
CA ALA A 67 -3.78 6.86 10.73
C ALA A 67 -3.76 5.46 10.10
N VAL A 68 -4.79 5.13 9.28
CA VAL A 68 -4.90 3.80 8.64
C VAL A 68 -4.38 3.76 7.20
N MET A 69 -4.19 4.91 6.55
CA MET A 69 -3.87 4.98 5.12
C MET A 69 -2.57 4.24 4.75
N SER A 70 -1.51 4.42 5.54
CA SER A 70 -0.24 3.71 5.33
C SER A 70 -0.41 2.19 5.39
N SER A 71 -1.22 1.70 6.33
CA SER A 71 -1.52 0.27 6.48
C SER A 71 -2.31 -0.26 5.29
N ILE A 72 -3.24 0.53 4.73
CA ILE A 72 -3.98 0.19 3.51
C ILE A 72 -3.02 0.08 2.32
N CYS A 73 -2.14 1.06 2.11
CA CYS A 73 -1.13 1.01 1.04
C CYS A 73 -0.25 -0.25 1.15
N ALA A 74 0.24 -0.57 2.35
CA ALA A 74 1.04 -1.76 2.59
C ALA A 74 0.25 -3.07 2.36
N ALA A 75 -1.02 -3.13 2.77
CA ALA A 75 -1.88 -4.29 2.55
C ALA A 75 -2.18 -4.53 1.07
N CYS A 76 -2.45 -3.45 0.32
CA CYS A 76 -2.63 -3.50 -1.13
C CYS A 76 -1.35 -3.97 -1.84
N ALA A 77 -0.20 -3.42 -1.46
CA ALA A 77 1.10 -3.82 -2.02
C ALA A 77 1.40 -5.31 -1.77
N GLY A 78 1.16 -5.78 -0.53
CA GLY A 78 1.35 -7.17 -0.15
C GLY A 78 0.40 -8.12 -0.89
N THR A 79 -0.86 -7.74 -1.05
CA THR A 79 -1.84 -8.53 -1.82
C THR A 79 -1.46 -8.61 -3.29
N GLY A 80 -1.11 -7.48 -3.92
CA GLY A 80 -0.68 -7.46 -5.32
C GLY A 80 0.57 -8.30 -5.56
N THR A 81 1.53 -8.27 -4.63
CA THR A 81 2.75 -9.09 -4.71
C THR A 81 2.43 -10.59 -4.65
N ARG A 82 1.54 -11.01 -3.75
CA ARG A 82 1.12 -12.43 -3.68
C ARG A 82 0.40 -12.87 -4.96
N SER A 83 -0.54 -12.06 -5.44
CA SER A 83 -1.24 -12.37 -6.69
C SER A 83 -0.27 -12.50 -7.87
N ALA A 84 0.77 -11.65 -7.95
CA ALA A 84 1.83 -11.77 -8.94
C ALA A 84 2.52 -13.15 -8.90
N GLN A 85 2.89 -13.58 -7.71
CA GLN A 85 3.57 -14.84 -7.47
C GLN A 85 2.69 -16.04 -7.81
N ASP A 86 1.41 -15.99 -7.45
CA ASP A 86 0.44 -17.04 -7.77
C ASP A 86 0.26 -17.20 -9.29
N TYR A 87 0.16 -16.09 -10.03
CA TYR A 87 0.08 -16.12 -11.50
C TYR A 87 1.34 -16.70 -12.14
N ALA A 88 2.53 -16.26 -11.71
CA ALA A 88 3.80 -16.78 -12.23
C ALA A 88 3.95 -18.29 -11.92
N GLY A 89 3.53 -18.73 -10.73
CA GLY A 89 3.54 -20.14 -10.35
C GLY A 89 2.61 -20.98 -11.23
N ALA A 90 1.40 -20.47 -11.51
CA ALA A 90 0.44 -21.13 -12.39
C ALA A 90 0.97 -21.24 -13.84
N ASP A 91 1.61 -20.20 -14.35
CA ASP A 91 2.17 -20.19 -15.71
C ASP A 91 3.33 -21.19 -15.84
N GLN A 92 4.24 -21.23 -14.86
CA GLN A 92 5.32 -22.22 -14.82
C GLN A 92 4.81 -23.66 -14.71
N ASP A 93 3.73 -23.89 -13.96
CA ASP A 93 3.09 -25.21 -13.88
C ASP A 93 2.46 -25.61 -15.23
N ALA A 94 1.75 -24.69 -15.88
CA ALA A 94 1.18 -24.90 -17.21
C ALA A 94 2.27 -25.22 -18.25
N ALA A 95 3.35 -24.42 -18.30
CA ALA A 95 4.48 -24.63 -19.19
C ALA A 95 5.13 -26.02 -18.99
N ARG A 96 5.31 -26.45 -17.73
CA ARG A 96 5.82 -27.78 -17.40
C ARG A 96 4.90 -28.90 -17.90
N ARG A 97 3.60 -28.78 -17.68
CA ARG A 97 2.61 -29.77 -18.17
C ARG A 97 2.58 -29.85 -19.69
N PHE A 98 2.69 -28.71 -20.39
CA PHE A 98 2.77 -28.69 -21.85
C PHE A 98 4.03 -29.37 -22.37
N ALA A 99 5.19 -29.11 -21.77
CA ALA A 99 6.45 -29.76 -22.14
C ALA A 99 6.37 -31.30 -21.97
N GLN A 100 5.77 -31.77 -20.88
CA GLN A 100 5.55 -33.19 -20.61
C GLN A 100 4.57 -33.83 -21.61
N ALA A 101 3.52 -33.12 -22.01
CA ALA A 101 2.53 -33.63 -22.97
C ALA A 101 3.04 -33.62 -24.42
N GLY A 102 3.92 -32.68 -24.79
CA GLY A 102 4.49 -32.55 -26.13
C GLY A 102 5.69 -33.47 -26.42
N GLY A 103 6.46 -33.85 -25.40
CA GLY A 103 7.66 -34.70 -25.54
C GLY A 103 7.40 -36.18 -25.84
N GLY A 104 6.13 -36.61 -25.90
CA GLY A 104 5.75 -38.01 -26.13
C GLY A 104 5.38 -38.37 -27.58
N ARG A 105 5.47 -37.45 -28.56
CA ARG A 105 4.99 -37.68 -29.94
C ARG A 105 6.04 -37.76 -31.04
N ASP A 106 7.33 -37.56 -30.75
CA ASP A 106 8.39 -37.61 -31.77
C ASP A 106 9.19 -38.94 -31.80
N GLY A 107 8.71 -39.99 -31.10
CA GLY A 107 9.41 -41.28 -30.97
C GLY A 107 8.88 -42.45 -31.81
N ASP A 108 7.86 -42.26 -32.66
CA ASP A 108 7.26 -43.32 -33.47
C ASP A 108 7.25 -42.92 -34.96
N ARG A 109 8.41 -42.94 -35.61
CA ARG A 109 8.57 -43.02 -37.07
C ARG A 109 9.79 -43.85 -37.44
#